data_AF-A0A164PJU9-F1
#
_entry.id   AF-A0A164PJU9-F1
#
_cell.length_a   1.000
_cell.length_b   1.000
_cell.length_c   1.000
_cell.angle_alpha   90.00
_cell.angle_beta   90.00
_cell.angle_gamma   90.00
#
_symmetry.space_group_name_H-M   'P 1'
#
loop_
_entity.id
_entity.type
_entity.pdbx_description
1 polymer ?
#
loop_
_entity_poly.entity_id
_entity_poly.type
_entity_poly.pdbx_seq_one_letter_code
_entity_poly.pdbx_strand_id
1 'polypeptide(L)'
;MTWIRFAWLTLTVAAVGLAVAVAGWPMYQITNCEVGALTPAVPTAQACNELMRDYFGTPLFFVLVVPVVVCTAPALYPLPRISWMAVGALVLAVVVGLVSVSSESPSPLAALCATIPLAAVAIVLAIVHHIVASHSSRMQLRTPR
;
A
#
# COMPACT_ATOMS: atom_id res chain seq x y z
N MET A 1 -24.51 3.06 2.60
CA MET A 1 -23.47 2.02 2.77
C MET A 1 -22.83 1.57 1.46
N THR A 2 -23.44 1.77 0.29
CA THR A 2 -22.87 1.38 -1.01
C THR A 2 -21.66 2.22 -1.43
N TRP A 3 -21.69 3.54 -1.19
CA TRP A 3 -20.62 4.44 -1.62
C TRP A 3 -19.23 4.10 -1.03
N ILE A 4 -19.16 3.68 0.24
CA ILE A 4 -17.89 3.32 0.89
C ILE A 4 -17.27 2.08 0.25
N ARG A 5 -18.09 1.12 -0.17
CA ARG A 5 -17.63 -0.08 -0.89
C ARG A 5 -17.04 0.31 -2.23
N PHE A 6 -17.70 1.19 -2.98
CA PHE A 6 -17.17 1.70 -4.24
C PHE A 6 -15.83 2.44 -4.04
N ALA A 7 -15.69 3.24 -2.98
CA ALA A 7 -14.43 3.92 -2.67
C ALA A 7 -13.28 2.94 -2.35
N TRP A 8 -13.55 1.87 -1.59
CA TRP A 8 -12.56 0.82 -1.33
C TRP A 8 -12.24 -0.04 -2.57
N LEU A 9 -13.23 -0.29 -3.43
CA LEU A 9 -13.01 -0.95 -4.71
C LEU A 9 -12.13 -0.10 -5.64
N THR A 10 -12.36 1.21 -5.70
CA THR A 10 -11.49 2.11 -6.48
C THR A 10 -10.06 2.11 -5.95
N LEU A 11 -9.87 2.07 -4.62
CA LEU A 11 -8.54 1.90 -4.02
C LEU A 11 -7.91 0.56 -4.37
N THR A 12 -8.70 -0.52 -4.41
CA THR A 12 -8.21 -1.85 -4.79
C THR A 12 -7.72 -1.86 -6.23
N VAL A 13 -8.48 -1.26 -7.16
CA VAL A 13 -8.07 -1.12 -8.56
C VAL A 13 -6.80 -0.27 -8.67
N ALA A 14 -6.73 0.85 -7.94
CA ALA A 14 -5.53 1.68 -7.89
C ALA A 14 -4.32 0.91 -7.32
N ALA A 15 -4.53 0.05 -6.33
CA ALA A 15 -3.49 -0.80 -5.73
C ALA A 15 -2.94 -1.81 -6.74
N VAL A 16 -3.81 -2.43 -7.53
CA VAL A 16 -3.39 -3.33 -8.62
C VAL A 16 -2.60 -2.56 -9.69
N GLY A 17 -3.08 -1.38 -10.10
CA GLY A 17 -2.38 -0.53 -11.05
C GLY A 17 -0.99 -0.12 -10.56
N LEU A 18 -0.89 0.26 -9.28
CA LEU A 18 0.39 0.57 -8.62
C LEU A 18 1.30 -0.65 -8.54
N ALA A 19 0.78 -1.83 -8.19
CA ALA A 19 1.57 -3.06 -8.17
C ALA A 19 2.19 -3.37 -9.53
N VAL A 20 1.41 -3.26 -10.61
CA VAL A 20 1.89 -3.46 -11.97
C VAL A 20 2.95 -2.42 -12.35
N ALA A 21 2.72 -1.15 -12.01
CA ALA A 21 3.67 -0.08 -12.27
C ALA A 21 5.01 -0.31 -11.55
N VAL A 22 4.96 -0.62 -10.25
CA VAL A 22 6.13 -0.86 -9.40
C VAL A 22 6.92 -2.09 -9.85
N ALA A 23 6.24 -3.14 -10.30
CA ALA A 23 6.91 -4.30 -10.89
C ALA A 23 7.74 -3.95 -12.13
N GLY A 24 7.35 -2.90 -12.86
CA GLY A 24 8.08 -2.34 -13.99
C GLY A 24 9.08 -1.24 -13.62
N TRP A 25 9.29 -0.93 -12.34
CA TRP A 25 10.31 0.04 -11.96
C TRP A 25 11.70 -0.60 -12.03
N PRO A 26 12.71 0.15 -12.49
CA PRO A 26 14.09 -0.30 -12.44
C PRO A 26 14.61 -0.31 -10.99
N MET A 27 15.54 -1.21 -10.69
CA MET A 27 16.16 -1.38 -9.37
C MET A 27 16.70 -0.08 -8.77
N TYR A 28 17.23 0.83 -9.60
CA TYR A 28 17.80 2.09 -9.10
C TYR A 28 16.80 3.01 -8.39
N GLN A 29 15.48 2.90 -8.63
CA GLN A 29 14.50 3.75 -7.92
C GLN A 29 14.29 3.37 -6.44
N ILE A 30 14.71 2.18 -6.02
CA ILE A 30 14.53 1.68 -4.65
C ILE A 30 15.84 1.27 -3.97
N THR A 31 16.97 1.40 -4.66
CA THR A 31 18.28 1.00 -4.15
C THR A 31 19.27 2.15 -4.26
N ASN A 32 20.35 2.11 -3.48
CA ASN A 32 21.46 3.04 -3.58
C ASN A 32 22.28 2.92 -4.88
N CYS A 33 21.78 2.23 -5.90
CA CYS A 33 22.37 2.22 -7.24
C CYS A 33 22.54 3.63 -7.82
N GLU A 34 21.68 4.60 -7.45
CA GLU A 34 21.81 5.99 -7.90
C GLU A 34 23.12 6.68 -7.46
N VAL A 35 23.72 6.24 -6.34
CA VAL A 35 25.01 6.75 -5.85
C VAL A 35 26.20 5.89 -6.26
N GLY A 36 26.02 4.93 -7.16
CA GLY A 36 27.10 4.06 -7.66
C GLY A 36 27.63 3.06 -6.63
N ALA A 37 26.90 2.85 -5.53
CA ALA A 37 27.26 1.90 -4.48
C ALA A 37 26.87 0.47 -4.92
N LEU A 38 27.81 -0.22 -5.57
CA LEU A 38 27.66 -1.65 -5.86
C LEU A 38 27.73 -2.44 -4.56
N THR A 39 26.74 -3.30 -4.34
CA THR A 39 26.69 -4.19 -3.17
C THR A 39 26.89 -5.63 -3.62
N PRO A 40 27.23 -6.57 -2.72
CA PRO A 40 27.34 -7.99 -3.09
C PRO A 40 26.06 -8.54 -3.74
N ALA A 41 24.91 -7.95 -3.41
CA ALA A 41 23.61 -8.30 -3.98
C ALA A 41 23.32 -7.61 -5.32
N VAL A 42 23.92 -6.44 -5.61
CA VAL A 42 23.85 -5.76 -6.91
C VAL A 42 25.27 -5.54 -7.44
N PRO A 43 25.91 -6.59 -7.97
CA PRO A 43 27.34 -6.57 -8.29
C PRO A 43 27.67 -5.86 -9.60
N THR A 44 26.67 -5.51 -10.42
CA THR A 44 26.86 -4.90 -11.74
C THR A 44 25.92 -3.73 -11.98
N ALA A 45 26.35 -2.78 -12.81
CA ALA A 45 25.50 -1.67 -13.27
C ALA A 45 24.29 -2.15 -14.11
N GLN A 46 24.39 -3.33 -14.73
CA GLN A 46 23.28 -3.95 -15.44
C GLN A 46 22.17 -4.39 -14.48
N ALA A 47 22.51 -4.97 -13.34
CA ALA A 47 21.54 -5.35 -12.31
C ALA A 47 20.81 -4.12 -11.71
N CYS A 48 21.45 -2.95 -11.68
CA CYS A 48 20.80 -1.70 -11.28
C CYS A 48 19.74 -1.19 -12.29
N ASN A 49 19.88 -1.53 -13.57
CA ASN A 49 18.93 -1.16 -14.63
C ASN A 49 17.89 -2.26 -14.89
N GLU A 50 18.01 -3.40 -14.21
CA GLU A 50 17.06 -4.49 -14.31
C GLU A 50 15.74 -4.11 -13.64
N LEU A 51 14.63 -4.60 -14.20
CA LEU A 51 13.29 -4.36 -13.64
C LEU A 51 13.15 -5.13 -12.33
N MET A 52 12.45 -4.57 -11.34
CA MET A 52 12.22 -5.25 -10.07
C MET A 52 11.60 -6.63 -10.24
N ARG A 53 10.67 -6.79 -11.19
CA ARG A 53 10.04 -8.09 -11.46
C ARG A 53 11.04 -9.14 -11.93
N ASP A 54 12.06 -8.74 -12.68
CA ASP A 54 13.02 -9.66 -13.29
C ASP A 54 14.12 -9.99 -12.27
N TYR A 55 14.52 -9.00 -11.46
CA TYR A 55 15.51 -9.17 -10.38
C TYR A 55 14.95 -9.97 -9.18
N PHE A 56 13.81 -9.56 -8.62
CA PHE A 56 13.24 -10.21 -7.44
C PHE A 56 12.37 -11.42 -7.79
N GLY A 57 11.71 -11.43 -8.95
CA GLY A 57 10.82 -12.53 -9.34
C GLY A 57 9.61 -12.70 -8.43
N THR A 58 9.26 -13.95 -8.14
CA THR A 58 8.09 -14.36 -7.36
C THR A 58 7.92 -13.67 -5.99
N PRO A 59 8.96 -13.47 -5.14
CA PRO A 59 8.79 -12.78 -3.86
C PRO A 59 8.23 -11.36 -3.99
N LEU A 60 8.56 -10.63 -5.07
CA LEU A 60 7.98 -9.31 -5.31
C LEU A 60 6.46 -9.38 -5.49
N PHE A 61 5.99 -10.41 -6.20
CA PHE A 61 4.55 -10.62 -6.41
C PHE A 61 3.81 -10.79 -5.08
N PHE A 62 4.34 -11.60 -4.16
CA PHE A 62 3.72 -11.78 -2.84
C PHE A 62 3.67 -10.48 -2.05
N VAL A 63 4.74 -9.68 -2.08
CA VAL A 63 4.79 -8.38 -1.40
C VAL A 63 3.75 -7.41 -1.96
N LEU A 64 3.63 -7.33 -3.29
CA LEU A 64 2.69 -6.42 -3.96
C LEU A 64 1.22 -6.86 -3.85
N VAL A 65 0.94 -8.14 -3.62
CA VAL A 65 -0.43 -8.63 -3.37
C VAL A 65 -0.95 -8.19 -2.01
N VAL A 66 -0.09 -8.01 -1.00
CA VAL A 66 -0.50 -7.58 0.35
C VAL A 66 -1.37 -6.31 0.34
N PRO A 67 -0.94 -5.17 -0.22
CA PRO A 67 -1.75 -3.96 -0.23
C PRO A 67 -3.07 -4.14 -1.00
N VAL A 68 -3.10 -4.95 -2.06
CA VAL A 68 -4.35 -5.25 -2.80
C VAL A 68 -5.35 -5.98 -1.91
N VAL A 69 -4.91 -7.02 -1.20
CA VAL A 69 -5.77 -7.78 -0.27
C VAL A 69 -6.26 -6.88 0.86
N VAL A 70 -5.38 -6.06 1.42
CA VAL A 70 -5.69 -5.11 2.49
C VAL A 70 -6.75 -4.10 2.05
N CYS A 71 -6.67 -3.56 0.82
CA CYS A 71 -7.69 -2.67 0.28
C CYS A 71 -9.02 -3.39 -0.05
N THR A 72 -8.97 -4.68 -0.40
CA THR A 72 -10.16 -5.47 -0.76
C THR A 72 -11.02 -5.82 0.45
N ALA A 73 -10.40 -6.09 1.61
CA ALA A 73 -11.10 -6.49 2.84
C ALA A 73 -12.25 -5.55 3.25
N PRO A 74 -12.05 -4.22 3.37
CA PRO A 74 -13.13 -3.29 3.71
C PRO A 74 -14.17 -3.09 2.60
N ALA A 75 -13.85 -3.43 1.35
CA ALA A 75 -14.84 -3.44 0.26
C ALA A 75 -15.87 -4.56 0.44
N LEU A 76 -15.41 -5.75 0.84
CA LEU A 76 -16.27 -6.90 1.13
C LEU A 76 -17.04 -6.72 2.45
N TYR A 77 -16.32 -6.28 3.48
CA TYR A 77 -16.83 -6.13 4.84
C TYR A 77 -16.70 -4.66 5.29
N PRO A 78 -17.70 -3.80 5.02
CA PRO A 78 -17.67 -2.37 5.33
C PRO A 78 -17.91 -2.09 6.82
N LEU A 79 -17.18 -2.78 7.70
CA LEU A 79 -17.19 -2.50 9.13
C LEU A 79 -16.14 -1.42 9.43
N PRO A 80 -16.46 -0.40 10.25
CA PRO A 80 -15.54 0.67 10.58
C PRO A 80 -14.25 0.15 11.24
N ARG A 81 -14.32 -0.95 12.01
CA ARG A 81 -13.14 -1.62 12.58
C ARG A 81 -12.20 -2.18 11.49
N ILE A 82 -12.76 -2.76 10.43
CA ILE A 82 -11.98 -3.34 9.33
C ILE A 82 -11.31 -2.24 8.50
N SER A 83 -12.00 -1.12 8.25
CA SER A 83 -11.39 0.04 7.58
C SER A 83 -10.19 0.59 8.36
N TRP A 84 -10.28 0.69 9.69
CA TRP A 84 -9.15 1.12 10.53
C TRP A 84 -8.01 0.09 10.57
N MET A 85 -8.32 -1.21 10.59
CA MET A 85 -7.31 -2.26 10.47
C MET A 85 -6.59 -2.20 9.12
N ALA A 86 -7.31 -1.96 8.03
CA ALA A 86 -6.72 -1.83 6.70
C ALA A 86 -5.79 -0.61 6.61
N VAL A 87 -6.21 0.53 7.19
CA VAL A 87 -5.34 1.71 7.33
C VAL A 87 -4.09 1.38 8.12
N GLY A 88 -4.22 0.74 9.29
CA GLY A 88 -3.06 0.35 10.11
C GLY A 88 -2.10 -0.56 9.36
N ALA A 89 -2.62 -1.54 8.61
CA ALA A 89 -1.81 -2.44 7.79
C ALA A 89 -1.09 -1.73 6.65
N LEU A 90 -1.74 -0.78 5.96
CA LEU A 90 -1.10 0.03 4.92
C LEU A 90 -0.01 0.94 5.50
N VAL A 91 -0.27 1.57 6.64
CA VAL A 91 0.74 2.39 7.34
C VAL A 91 1.94 1.54 7.75
N LEU A 92 1.71 0.34 8.30
CA LEU A 92 2.78 -0.58 8.66
C LEU A 92 3.57 -1.01 7.42
N ALA A 93 2.91 -1.31 6.31
CA ALA A 93 3.57 -1.65 5.05
C ALA A 93 4.48 -0.51 4.56
N VAL A 94 4.03 0.74 4.65
CA VAL A 94 4.86 1.91 4.33
C VAL A 94 6.10 1.98 5.22
N VAL A 95 5.94 1.81 6.54
CA VAL A 95 7.06 1.83 7.49
C VAL A 95 8.07 0.74 7.17
N VAL A 96 7.59 -0.48 6.91
CA VAL A 96 8.43 -1.62 6.52
C VAL A 96 9.17 -1.33 5.21
N GLY A 97 8.49 -0.74 4.22
CA GLY A 97 9.12 -0.31 2.97
C GLY A 97 10.24 0.69 3.19
N LEU A 98 10.01 1.71 4.02
CA LEU A 98 11.00 2.77 4.29
C LEU A 98 12.26 2.23 4.99
N VAL A 99 12.08 1.35 5.97
CA VAL A 99 13.19 0.67 6.65
C VAL A 99 13.95 -0.22 5.66
N SER A 100 13.22 -0.88 4.76
CA SER A 100 13.78 -1.77 3.73
C SER A 100 14.58 -1.03 2.66
N VAL A 101 14.17 0.17 2.25
CA VAL A 101 14.94 1.04 1.35
C VAL A 101 16.24 1.52 1.99
N SER A 102 16.24 1.70 3.31
CA SER A 102 17.40 2.17 4.07
C SER A 102 18.43 1.06 4.35
N SER A 103 18.14 -0.17 3.95
CA SER A 103 19.00 -1.33 4.17
C SER A 103 20.08 -1.43 3.09
N GLU A 104 21.28 -1.88 3.45
CA GLU A 104 22.41 -2.05 2.51
C GLU A 104 22.15 -3.14 1.47
N SER A 105 21.22 -4.07 1.74
CA SER A 105 20.83 -5.14 0.83
C SER A 105 19.48 -4.82 0.17
N PRO A 106 19.37 -4.97 -1.17
CA PRO A 106 18.10 -4.80 -1.87
C PRO A 106 17.09 -5.82 -1.37
N SER A 107 15.89 -5.36 -1.04
CA SER A 107 14.82 -6.24 -0.56
C SER A 107 13.53 -5.97 -1.32
N PRO A 108 12.71 -7.01 -1.60
CA PRO A 108 11.44 -6.83 -2.29
C PRO A 108 10.44 -6.03 -1.44
N LEU A 109 10.65 -5.99 -0.11
CA LEU A 109 9.84 -5.20 0.82
C LEU A 109 9.95 -3.69 0.57
N ALA A 110 11.05 -3.20 -0.02
CA ALA A 110 11.21 -1.80 -0.42
C ALA A 110 10.09 -1.33 -1.37
N ALA A 111 9.52 -2.25 -2.17
CA ALA A 111 8.39 -1.97 -3.06
C ALA A 111 7.13 -1.49 -2.30
N LEU A 112 7.01 -1.79 -1.00
CA LEU A 112 5.90 -1.32 -0.17
C LEU A 112 5.91 0.21 0.02
N CYS A 113 7.02 0.91 -0.21
CA CYS A 113 7.04 2.39 -0.24
C CYS A 113 6.04 2.96 -1.25
N ALA A 114 5.78 2.26 -2.35
CA ALA A 114 4.79 2.70 -3.34
C ALA A 114 3.34 2.69 -2.82
N THR A 115 3.10 2.14 -1.61
CA THR A 115 1.79 2.14 -0.95
C THR A 115 1.48 3.43 -0.18
N ILE A 116 2.43 4.38 -0.09
CA ILE A 116 2.23 5.70 0.55
C ILE A 116 0.95 6.43 0.05
N PRO A 117 0.73 6.63 -1.27
CA PRO A 117 -0.47 7.30 -1.74
C PRO A 117 -1.76 6.52 -1.40
N LEU A 118 -1.71 5.19 -1.42
CA LEU A 118 -2.84 4.33 -1.01
C LEU A 118 -3.17 4.51 0.47
N ALA A 119 -2.15 4.51 1.34
CA ALA A 119 -2.31 4.72 2.77
C ALA A 119 -2.94 6.09 3.07
N ALA A 120 -2.46 7.16 2.42
CA ALA A 120 -2.99 8.51 2.59
C ALA A 120 -4.49 8.59 2.25
N VAL A 121 -4.89 8.05 1.08
CA VAL A 121 -6.29 8.05 0.66
C VAL A 121 -7.15 7.15 1.56
N ALA A 122 -6.62 5.99 1.98
CA ALA A 122 -7.31 5.09 2.90
C ALA A 122 -7.60 5.74 4.26
N ILE A 123 -6.64 6.53 4.80
CA ILE A 123 -6.83 7.30 6.04
C ILE A 123 -7.98 8.30 5.87
N VAL A 124 -7.98 9.08 4.78
CA VAL A 124 -9.04 10.05 4.51
C VAL A 124 -10.40 9.36 4.44
N LEU A 125 -10.50 8.25 3.73
CA LEU A 125 -11.75 7.47 3.63
C LEU A 125 -12.21 6.93 4.99
N ALA A 126 -11.29 6.42 5.82
CA ALA A 126 -11.63 5.93 7.16
C ALA A 126 -12.14 7.06 8.07
N ILE A 127 -11.52 8.25 8.01
CA ILE A 127 -11.95 9.44 8.76
C ILE A 127 -13.35 9.88 8.31
N VAL A 128 -13.56 10.04 7.00
CA VAL A 128 -14.87 10.44 6.46
C VAL A 128 -15.95 9.43 6.84
N HIS A 129 -15.66 8.14 6.72
CA HIS A 129 -16.59 7.08 7.12
C HIS A 129 -16.95 7.16 8.60
N HIS A 130 -15.96 7.38 9.46
CA HIS A 130 -16.17 7.51 10.91
C HIS A 130 -17.02 8.74 11.25
N ILE A 131 -16.76 9.88 10.62
CA ILE A 131 -17.54 11.12 10.82
C ILE A 131 -19.00 10.90 10.39
N VAL A 132 -19.23 10.37 9.19
CA VAL A 132 -20.58 10.13 8.65
C VAL A 132 -21.35 9.13 9.52
N ALA A 133 -20.70 8.04 9.95
CA ALA A 133 -21.31 7.07 10.86
C ALA A 133 -21.67 7.69 12.21
N SER A 134 -20.78 8.52 12.80
CA SER A 134 -21.01 9.18 14.08
C SER A 134 -22.15 10.21 14.03
N HIS A 135 -22.33 10.88 12.88
CA HIS A 135 -23.38 11.87 12.67
C HIS A 135 -24.76 11.21 12.57
N SER A 136 -24.85 10.08 11.85
CA SER A 136 -26.09 9.30 11.73
C SER A 136 -26.58 8.81 13.10
N SER A 137 -25.68 8.37 13.98
CA SER A 137 -26.03 7.91 15.33
C SER A 137 -26.55 9.04 16.22
N ARG A 138 -25.98 10.25 16.12
CA ARG A 138 -26.46 11.41 16.90
C ARG A 138 -27.87 11.85 16.51
N MET A 139 -28.24 11.72 15.24
CA MET A 139 -29.59 12.08 14.78
C MET A 139 -30.67 11.14 15.35
N GLN A 140 -30.38 9.84 15.51
CA GLN A 140 -31.34 8.89 16.08
C GLN A 140 -31.60 9.10 17.58
N LEU A 141 -30.65 9.65 18.33
CA LEU A 141 -30.81 9.94 19.76
C LEU A 141 -31.60 11.24 20.03
N ARG A 142 -31.83 12.07 19.01
CA ARG A 142 -32.43 13.41 19.16
C ARG A 142 -33.93 13.48 18.83
N THR A 143 -34.57 12.36 18.51
CA THR A 143 -36.03 12.27 18.40
C THR A 143 -36.61 11.94 19.78
N PRO A 144 -37.10 12.93 20.56
CA PRO A 144 -37.95 12.63 21.71
C PRO A 144 -39.23 11.97 21.19
N ARG A 145 -39.59 10.84 21.81
CA ARG A 145 -40.92 10.24 21.69
C ARG A 145 -41.93 11.08 22.45
#